data_AF-A0A2V9Y8L9-F1
#
_entry.id   AF-A0A2V9Y8L9-F1
#
_cell.length_a   1.000
_cell.length_b   1.000
_cell.length_c   1.000
_cell.angle_alpha   90.00
_cell.angle_beta   90.00
_cell.angle_gamma   90.00
#
_symmetry.space_group_name_H-M   'P 1'
#
loop_
_entity.id
_entity.type
_entity.pdbx_description
1 polymer ?
#
loop_
_entity_poly.entity_id
_entity_poly.type
_entity_poly.pdbx_seq_one_letter_code
_entity_poly.pdbx_strand_id
1 'polypeptide(L)'
;MLRRTRNTFQHGWIERKQTSRGDVFVYRWRERLPDGGYRKRALELGPVADFKTQASAWMEVERRQFAINPDNPKAQITTFGGLLQRYVAEELPHMRHSTGQ
;
A
#
# COMPACT_ATOMS: atom_id res chain seq x y z
N MET A 1 10.86 -29.45 -11.74
CA MET A 1 11.27 -28.03 -11.90
C MET A 1 10.57 -27.19 -10.85
N LEU A 2 11.23 -26.76 -9.76
CA LEU A 2 10.64 -25.79 -8.84
C LEU A 2 10.54 -24.44 -9.56
N ARG A 3 9.34 -24.11 -10.04
CA ARG A 3 9.05 -22.80 -10.62
C ARG A 3 9.13 -21.76 -9.50
N ARG A 4 10.32 -21.17 -9.33
CA ARG A 4 10.59 -20.09 -8.38
C ARG A 4 9.67 -18.93 -8.72
N THR A 5 8.51 -18.91 -8.09
CA THR A 5 7.48 -17.94 -8.38
C THR A 5 7.92 -16.68 -7.68
N ARG A 6 8.53 -15.75 -8.43
CA ARG A 6 8.85 -14.43 -7.91
C ARG A 6 7.53 -13.82 -7.46
N ASN A 7 7.33 -13.75 -6.14
CA ASN A 7 6.27 -12.97 -5.54
C ASN A 7 6.71 -11.51 -5.61
N THR A 8 6.75 -10.96 -6.83
CA THR A 8 7.04 -9.54 -7.03
C THR A 8 5.87 -8.79 -6.44
N PHE A 9 6.15 -7.95 -5.45
CA PHE A 9 5.15 -7.08 -4.83
C PHE A 9 4.46 -6.28 -5.95
N GLN A 10 3.18 -6.56 -6.19
CA GLN A 10 2.39 -5.79 -7.14
C GLN A 10 1.68 -4.70 -6.36
N HIS A 11 2.19 -3.47 -6.42
CA HIS A 11 1.37 -2.33 -6.07
C HIS A 11 0.18 -2.30 -7.04
N GLY A 12 -1.02 -2.12 -6.51
CA GLY A 12 -2.18 -1.78 -7.32
C GLY A 12 -2.03 -0.40 -7.97
N TRP A 13 -3.07 0.04 -8.66
CA TRP A 13 -3.15 1.37 -9.25
C TRP A 13 -4.47 2.04 -8.89
N ILE A 14 -4.48 3.36 -8.87
CA ILE A 14 -5.69 4.16 -8.68
C ILE A 14 -6.19 4.60 -10.06
N GLU A 15 -7.48 4.44 -10.29
CA GLU A 15 -8.17 4.92 -11.48
C GLU A 15 -9.33 5.84 -11.07
N ARG A 16 -9.55 6.91 -11.83
CA ARG A 16 -10.76 7.71 -11.71
C ARG A 16 -11.87 7.08 -12.54
N LYS A 17 -12.98 6.74 -11.91
CA LYS A 17 -14.16 6.18 -12.56
C LYS A 17 -15.30 7.18 -12.49
N GLN A 18 -15.89 7.49 -13.64
CA GLN A 18 -17.10 8.31 -13.69
C GLN A 18 -18.31 7.46 -13.29
N THR A 19 -19.09 7.93 -12.32
CA THR A 19 -20.39 7.34 -11.97
C THR A 19 -21.50 8.39 -12.11
N SER A 20 -22.76 7.95 -12.18
CA SER A 20 -23.94 8.82 -12.30
C SER A 20 -24.06 9.83 -11.14
N ARG A 21 -23.33 9.62 -10.04
CA ARG A 21 -23.30 10.47 -8.83
C ARG A 21 -22.06 11.35 -8.71
N GLY A 22 -21.16 11.33 -9.70
CA GLY A 22 -19.88 12.08 -9.68
C GLY A 22 -18.68 11.20 -9.98
N ASP A 23 -17.48 11.78 -10.11
CA ASP A 23 -16.27 11.00 -10.28
C ASP A 23 -15.83 10.38 -8.94
N VAL A 24 -15.43 9.11 -8.95
CA VAL A 24 -14.89 8.39 -7.79
C VAL A 24 -13.49 7.87 -8.07
N PHE A 25 -12.64 7.83 -7.04
CA PHE A 25 -11.37 7.10 -7.12
C PHE A 25 -11.57 5.64 -6.75
N VAL A 26 -11.04 4.76 -7.59
CA VAL A 26 -11.08 3.30 -7.40
C VAL A 26 -9.66 2.78 -7.35
N TYR A 27 -9.30 2.13 -6.25
CA TYR A 27 -8.07 1.38 -6.13
C TYR A 27 -8.25 -0.03 -6.70
N ARG A 28 -7.35 -0.47 -7.58
CA ARG A 28 -7.38 -1.80 -8.19
C ARG A 28 -6.07 -2.53 -7.98
N TRP A 29 -6.14 -3.80 -7.63
CA TRP A 29 -4.95 -4.63 -7.47
C TRP A 29 -5.20 -6.06 -7.95
N ARG A 30 -4.10 -6.79 -8.14
CA ARG A 30 -4.12 -8.21 -8.47
C ARG A 30 -3.74 -8.99 -7.21
N GLU A 31 -4.68 -9.79 -6.73
CA GLU A 31 -4.48 -10.68 -5.61
C GLU A 31 -4.09 -12.06 -6.16
N ARG A 32 -2.94 -12.59 -5.73
CA ARG A 32 -2.43 -13.86 -6.23
C ARG A 32 -3.18 -15.01 -5.55
N LEU A 33 -3.69 -15.94 -6.36
CA LEU A 33 -4.35 -17.15 -5.84
C LEU A 33 -3.30 -18.25 -5.60
N PRO A 34 -3.53 -19.14 -4.62
CA PRO A 34 -2.64 -20.26 -4.34
C PRO A 34 -2.47 -21.20 -5.54
N ASP A 35 -3.48 -21.26 -6.41
CA ASP A 35 -3.49 -22.04 -7.66
C ASP A 35 -2.60 -21.45 -8.79
N GLY A 36 -1.98 -20.28 -8.55
CA GLY A 36 -1.04 -19.65 -9.49
C GLY A 36 -1.68 -18.64 -10.45
N GLY A 37 -3.01 -18.50 -10.43
CA GLY A 37 -3.75 -17.42 -11.08
C GLY A 37 -3.76 -16.10 -10.29
N TYR A 38 -4.50 -15.11 -10.79
CA TYR A 38 -4.73 -13.84 -10.11
C TYR A 38 -6.20 -13.46 -10.14
N ARG A 39 -6.69 -12.91 -9.03
CA ARG A 39 -8.02 -12.28 -8.95
C ARG A 39 -7.86 -10.77 -9.06
N LYS A 40 -8.60 -10.14 -9.98
CA LYS A 40 -8.68 -8.67 -10.04
C LYS A 40 -9.58 -8.20 -8.91
N ARG A 41 -9.04 -7.38 -8.02
CA ARG A 41 -9.78 -6.71 -6.94
C ARG A 41 -9.91 -5.23 -7.27
N ALA A 42 -11.02 -4.65 -6.84
CA ALA A 42 -11.29 -3.23 -6.96
C ALA A 42 -11.97 -2.76 -5.68
N LEU A 43 -11.63 -1.55 -5.25
CA LEU A 43 -12.25 -0.91 -4.11
C LEU A 43 -12.47 0.57 -4.42
N GLU A 44 -13.67 1.05 -4.13
CA GLU A 44 -13.99 2.47 -4.19
C GLU A 44 -13.41 3.18 -2.96
N LEU A 45 -12.53 4.16 -3.19
CA LEU A 45 -11.93 4.98 -2.13
C LEU A 45 -12.93 6.06 -1.69
N GLY A 46 -13.59 6.68 -2.66
CA GLY A 46 -14.62 7.69 -2.47
C GLY A 46 -14.67 8.70 -3.64
N PRO A 47 -15.51 9.74 -3.53
CA PRO A 47 -15.63 10.81 -4.51
C PRO A 47 -14.31 11.56 -4.72
N VAL A 48 -14.00 11.91 -5.96
CA VAL A 48 -12.84 12.76 -6.30
C VAL A 48 -12.94 14.12 -5.63
N ALA A 49 -14.16 14.62 -5.40
CA ALA A 49 -14.39 15.89 -4.70
C ALA A 49 -13.81 15.90 -3.27
N ASP A 50 -13.78 14.75 -2.59
CA ASP A 50 -13.22 14.63 -1.23
C ASP A 50 -11.67 14.55 -1.25
N PHE A 51 -11.09 14.15 -2.39
CA PHE A 51 -9.65 14.01 -2.55
C PHE A 51 -9.11 15.12 -3.46
N LYS A 52 -8.58 16.19 -2.86
CA LYS A 52 -8.00 17.34 -3.59
C LYS A 52 -6.95 16.95 -4.64
N THR A 53 -6.25 15.82 -4.45
CA THR A 53 -5.19 15.33 -5.34
C THR A 53 -5.16 13.81 -5.39
N GLN A 54 -4.59 13.25 -6.47
CA GLN A 54 -4.32 11.80 -6.58
C GLN A 54 -3.40 11.30 -5.45
N ALA A 55 -2.48 12.15 -4.97
CA ALA A 55 -1.64 11.84 -3.81
C ALA A 55 -2.47 11.64 -2.52
N SER A 56 -3.55 12.40 -2.35
CA SER A 56 -4.48 12.23 -1.22
C SER A 56 -5.22 10.90 -1.30
N ALA A 57 -5.59 10.46 -2.51
CA ALA A 57 -6.18 9.14 -2.72
C ALA A 57 -5.18 8.00 -2.41
N TRP A 58 -3.89 8.19 -2.72
CA TRP A 58 -2.83 7.26 -2.31
C TRP A 58 -2.64 7.21 -0.79
N MET A 59 -2.66 8.36 -0.11
CA MET A 59 -2.62 8.40 1.36
C MET A 59 -3.79 7.63 1.97
N GLU A 60 -4.98 7.68 1.38
CA GLU A 60 -6.13 6.90 1.85
C GLU A 60 -5.96 5.39 1.61
N VAL A 61 -5.34 4.99 0.49
CA VAL A 61 -4.95 3.58 0.24
C VAL A 61 -3.96 3.10 1.31
N GLU A 62 -2.96 3.91 1.63
CA GLU A 62 -1.97 3.61 2.68
C GLU A 62 -2.60 3.59 4.07
N ARG A 63 -3.47 4.56 4.40
CA ARG A 63 -4.19 4.65 5.68
C ARG A 63 -5.05 3.42 5.92
N ARG A 64 -5.74 2.93 4.88
CA ARG A 64 -6.57 1.72 4.96
C ARG A 64 -5.75 0.43 5.00
N GLN A 65 -4.41 0.52 4.97
CA GLN A 65 -3.46 -0.58 5.09
C GLN A 65 -3.85 -1.80 4.24
N PHE A 66 -4.15 -1.58 2.96
CA PHE A 66 -4.53 -2.70 2.09
C PHE A 66 -3.37 -3.69 1.96
N ALA A 67 -3.51 -4.83 2.63
CA ALA A 67 -2.62 -5.97 2.48
C ALA A 67 -2.86 -6.60 1.11
N ILE A 68 -2.28 -6.01 0.06
CA ILE A 68 -2.37 -6.47 -1.33
C ILE A 68 -1.78 -7.89 -1.47
N ASN A 69 -0.94 -8.30 -0.53
CA ASN A 69 -0.44 -9.67 -0.36
C ASN A 69 -0.31 -9.99 1.15
N PRO A 70 -1.32 -10.59 1.80
CA PRO A 70 -1.23 -10.94 3.22
C PRO A 70 -0.14 -11.99 3.51
N ASP A 71 0.17 -12.84 2.52
CA ASP A 71 1.22 -13.87 2.59
C ASP A 71 2.63 -13.33 2.30
N ASN A 72 2.77 -12.04 1.95
CA ASN A 72 4.09 -11.46 1.73
C ASN A 72 4.62 -10.87 3.05
N PRO A 73 5.62 -11.48 3.71
CA PRO A 73 6.19 -10.96 4.95
C PRO A 73 6.81 -9.56 4.77
N LYS A 74 7.09 -9.14 3.52
CA LYS A 74 7.56 -7.77 3.22
C LYS A 74 6.44 -6.73 3.17
N ALA A 75 5.17 -7.12 3.06
CA ALA A 75 4.05 -6.19 2.95
C ALA A 75 3.90 -5.29 4.20
N GLN A 76 4.33 -5.75 5.38
CA GLN A 76 4.34 -4.96 6.61
C GLN A 76 5.35 -3.80 6.60
N ILE A 77 6.42 -3.85 5.78
CA ILE A 77 7.58 -2.93 5.88
C ILE A 77 7.69 -1.99 4.65
N THR A 78 6.70 -1.98 3.75
CA THR A 78 6.92 -1.41 2.40
C THR A 78 6.59 0.08 2.26
N THR A 79 5.82 0.72 3.15
CA THR A 79 5.62 2.17 3.04
C THR A 79 6.84 2.92 3.58
N PHE A 80 7.28 3.95 2.86
CA PHE A 80 8.38 4.81 3.31
C PHE A 80 8.07 5.43 4.69
N GLY A 81 6.80 5.74 4.95
CA GLY A 81 6.32 6.15 6.27
C GLY A 81 6.48 5.06 7.34
N GLY A 82 6.18 3.80 7.03
CA GLY A 82 6.42 2.67 7.94
C GLY A 82 7.90 2.45 8.23
N LEU A 83 8.76 2.61 7.21
CA LEU A 83 10.21 2.57 7.38
C LEU A 83 10.71 3.72 8.27
N LEU A 84 10.24 4.95 8.05
CA LEU A 84 10.55 6.12 8.88
C LEU A 84 10.09 5.92 10.32
N GLN A 85 8.87 5.43 10.53
CA GLN A 85 8.31 5.23 11.85
C GLN A 85 9.08 4.15 12.62
N ARG A 86 9.48 3.07 11.94
CA ARG A 86 10.38 2.04 12.48
C ARG A 86 11.75 2.61 12.84
N TYR A 87 12.36 3.39 11.94
CA TYR A 87 13.62 4.07 12.21
C TYR A 87 13.53 5.03 13.42
N VAL A 88 12.44 5.78 13.53
CA VAL A 88 12.17 6.64 14.69
C VAL A 88 11.99 5.83 15.98
N ALA A 89 11.32 4.68 15.91
CA ALA A 89 11.03 3.86 17.07
C ALA A 89 12.24 3.04 17.55
N GLU A 90 13.05 2.52 16.64
CA GLU A 90 14.16 1.61 16.95
C GLU A 90 15.51 2.35 16.99
N GLU A 91 15.82 3.23 16.03
CA GLU A 91 17.18 3.78 15.86
C GLU A 91 17.38 5.12 16.60
N LEU A 92 16.40 6.02 16.60
CA LEU A 92 16.51 7.32 17.31
C LEU A 92 16.70 7.22 18.84
N PRO A 93 16.10 6.26 19.57
CA PRO A 93 16.35 6.11 21.00
C PRO A 93 17.82 5.78 21.30
N HIS A 94 18.48 5.02 20.43
CA HIS A 94 19.89 4.65 20.59
C HIS A 94 20.84 5.81 20.26
N MET A 95 20.46 6.72 19.36
CA MET A 95 21.27 7.89 18.99
C MET A 95 21.22 9.04 20.02
N ARG A 96 20.21 9.09 20.89
CA ARG A 96 20.09 10.12 21.95
C ARG A 96 21.18 10.03 23.03
N HIS A 97 21.92 8.93 23.09
CA HIS A 97 22.99 8.73 24.07
C HIS A 97 24.38 9.15 23.56
N SER A 98 24.53 9.64 22.33
CA SER A 98 25.82 10.02 21.73
C SER A 98 26.07 11.53 21.68
N THR A 99 25.51 12.30 22.63
CA THR A 99 25.93 13.69 22.87
C THR A 99 26.06 13.88 24.38
N GLY A 100 27.17 13.40 24.93
CA GLY A 100 27.45 13.47 26.36
C GLY A 100 28.59 12.56 26.81
N GLN A 101 29.79 12.76 26.25
CA GLN A 101 31.08 12.48 26.88
C GLN A 101 32.01 13.64 26.56
#